data_AF-A0A2P8N8N5-F1
#
_entry.id   AF-A0A2P8N8N5-F1
#
_cell.length_a   1.000
_cell.length_b   1.000
_cell.length_c   1.000
_cell.angle_alpha   90.00
_cell.angle_beta   90.00
_cell.angle_gamma   90.00
#
_symmetry.space_group_name_H-M   'P 1'
#
loop_
_entity.id
_entity.type
_entity.pdbx_description
1 polymer ?
#
loop_
_entity_poly.entity_id
_entity_poly.type
_entity_poly.pdbx_seq_one_letter_code
_entity_poly.pdbx_strand_id
1 'polypeptide(L)' 'MLARIATFLVAGVALYPVLATIFWLYCLLGGHNIMEMVYGNAAAFVLSVAAAFEFAWLRPIGSD' A
#
# COMPACT_ATOMS: atom_id res chain seq x y z
N MET A 1 -18.90 5.14 9.99
CA MET A 1 -18.26 3.83 9.71
C MET A 1 -18.06 3.58 8.22
N LEU A 2 -19.10 3.67 7.39
CA LEU A 2 -19.01 3.44 5.92
C LEU A 2 -17.90 4.25 5.23
N ALA A 3 -17.80 5.55 5.54
CA ALA A 3 -16.78 6.43 4.99
C ALA A 3 -15.34 5.97 5.31
N ARG A 4 -15.10 5.38 6.49
CA ARG A 4 -13.79 4.83 6.87
C ARG A 4 -13.45 3.58 6.08
N ILE A 5 -14.44 2.69 5.87
CA ILE A 5 -14.28 1.49 5.04
C ILE A 5 -13.97 1.88 3.60
N ALA A 6 -14.72 2.84 3.04
CA ALA A 6 -14.46 3.34 1.69
C ALA A 6 -13.06 3.95 1.56
N THR A 7 -12.64 4.75 2.55
CA THR A 7 -11.30 5.35 2.58
C THR A 7 -10.21 4.28 2.65
N PHE A 8 -10.39 3.25 3.49
CA PHE A 8 -9.48 2.12 3.60
C PHE A 8 -9.31 1.41 2.25
N LEU A 9 -10.42 1.08 1.59
CA LEU A 9 -10.39 0.38 0.30
C LEU A 9 -9.72 1.22 -0.78
N VAL A 10 -10.10 2.49 -0.90
CA VAL A 10 -9.52 3.40 -1.92
C VAL A 10 -8.03 3.62 -1.67
N ALA A 11 -7.65 3.91 -0.42
CA ALA A 11 -6.24 4.14 -0.07
C ALA A 11 -5.40 2.89 -0.31
N GLY A 12 -5.84 1.70 0.13
CA GLY A 12 -5.11 0.45 -0.05
C GLY A 12 -4.94 0.08 -1.52
N VAL A 13 -6.01 0.17 -2.31
CA VAL A 13 -5.98 -0.12 -3.75
C VAL A 13 -5.10 0.87 -4.51
N ALA A 14 -5.05 2.14 -4.10
CA ALA A 14 -4.19 3.13 -4.74
C ALA A 14 -2.71 3.00 -4.32
N LEU A 15 -2.42 2.70 -3.05
CA LEU A 15 -1.05 2.66 -2.51
C LEU A 15 -0.27 1.43 -2.95
N TYR A 16 -0.91 0.25 -2.96
CA TYR A 16 -0.23 -0.99 -3.32
C TYR A 16 0.46 -0.94 -4.70
N PRO A 17 -0.21 -0.60 -5.82
CA PRO A 17 0.43 -0.59 -7.13
C PRO A 17 1.58 0.43 -7.21
N VAL A 18 1.49 1.56 -6.51
CA VAL A 18 2.56 2.56 -6.47
C VAL A 18 3.79 2.01 -5.76
N LEU A 19 3.62 1.46 -4.54
CA LEU A 19 4.71 0.87 -3.77
C LEU A 19 5.33 -0.34 -4.51
N ALA A 20 4.50 -1.22 -5.06
CA ALA A 20 4.93 -2.38 -5.82
C ALA A 20 5.72 -1.96 -7.07
N THR A 21 5.26 -0.96 -7.83
CA THR A 21 5.96 -0.48 -9.03
C THR A 21 7.32 0.13 -8.70
N ILE A 22 7.39 1.00 -7.69
CA ILE A 22 8.65 1.63 -7.27
C ILE A 22 9.65 0.55 -6.81
N PHE A 23 9.18 -0.38 -5.97
CA PHE A 23 10.03 -1.46 -5.47
C PHE A 23 10.50 -2.37 -6.59
N TRP A 24 9.62 -2.74 -7.52
CA TRP A 24 9.97 -3.60 -8.65
C TRP A 24 10.99 -2.94 -9.58
N LEU A 25 10.83 -1.64 -9.88
CA LEU A 25 11.82 -0.87 -10.64
C LEU A 25 13.17 -0.82 -9.93
N TYR A 26 13.18 -0.58 -8.61
CA TYR A 26 14.39 -0.60 -7.80
C TYR A 26 15.09 -1.96 -7.89
N CYS A 27 14.34 -3.06 -7.78
CA CYS A 27 14.88 -4.41 -7.89
C CYS A 27 15.46 -4.71 -9.27
N LEU A 28 14.78 -4.31 -10.35
CA LEU A 28 15.27 -4.50 -11.72
C LEU A 28 16.56 -3.72 -11.98
N LEU A 29 16.61 -2.46 -11.56
CA LEU A 29 17.79 -1.61 -11.72
C LEU A 29 18.97 -2.08 -10.86
N GLY A 30 18.69 -2.61 -9.67
CA GLY A 30 19.71 -3.14 -8.75
C GLY A 30 20.19 -4.56 -9.09
N GLY A 31 19.60 -5.23 -10.07
CA GLY A 31 19.95 -6.61 -10.43
C GLY A 31 19.57 -7.64 -9.35
N HIS A 32 18.54 -7.36 -8.57
CA HIS A 32 18.06 -8.22 -7.49
C HIS A 32 17.43 -9.51 -8.02
N ASN A 33 17.47 -10.57 -7.19
CA ASN A 33 16.94 -11.87 -7.60
C ASN A 33 15.42 -11.97 -7.41
N ILE A 34 14.81 -13.01 -8.00
CA ILE A 34 13.35 -13.20 -7.99
C ILE A 34 12.81 -13.36 -6.55
N MET A 35 13.54 -13.99 -5.63
CA MET A 35 13.07 -14.16 -4.26
C MET A 35 13.00 -12.84 -3.52
N GLU A 36 13.98 -11.96 -3.71
CA GLU A 36 13.98 -10.60 -3.14
C GLU A 36 12.79 -9.79 -3.67
N MET A 37 12.50 -9.91 -4.97
CA MET A 37 11.32 -9.27 -5.58
C MET A 37 10.01 -9.77 -4.97
N VAL A 38 9.87 -11.08 -4.74
CA VAL A 38 8.66 -11.68 -4.14
C VAL A 38 8.47 -11.21 -2.69
N TYR A 39 9.51 -11.31 -1.86
CA TYR A 39 9.40 -10.91 -0.45
C TYR A 39 9.17 -9.41 -0.30
N GLY A 40 9.82 -8.57 -1.10
CA GLY A 40 9.59 -7.14 -1.02
C GLY A 40 8.23 -6.72 -1.58
N ASN A 41 7.68 -7.43 -2.57
CA ASN A 41 6.31 -7.18 -3.00
C ASN A 41 5.28 -7.58 -1.93
N ALA A 42 5.53 -8.65 -1.17
CA ALA A 42 4.72 -8.99 0.00
C ALA A 42 4.82 -7.91 1.10
N ALA A 43 6.03 -7.36 1.34
CA ALA A 43 6.21 -6.25 2.27
C ALA A 43 5.47 -4.98 1.81
N ALA A 44 5.48 -4.66 0.50
CA ALA A 44 4.74 -3.55 -0.08
C ALA A 44 3.23 -3.70 0.12
N PHE A 45 2.70 -4.93 0.02
CA PHE A 45 1.31 -5.21 0.35
C PHE A 45 1.00 -4.92 1.82
N VAL A 46 1.80 -5.44 2.76
CA VAL A 46 1.61 -5.18 4.20
C VAL A 46 1.67 -3.69 4.51
N LEU A 47 2.62 -2.96 3.94
CA LEU A 47 2.74 -1.51 4.09
C LEU A 47 1.52 -0.77 3.53
N SER A 48 1.00 -1.17 2.37
CA SER A 48 -0.22 -0.57 1.81
C SER A 48 -1.44 -0.75 2.72
N VAL A 49 -1.57 -1.92 3.37
CA VAL A 49 -2.65 -2.20 4.33
C VAL A 49 -2.50 -1.37 5.59
N ALA A 50 -1.28 -1.27 6.13
CA ALA A 50 -1.00 -0.44 7.32
C ALA A 50 -1.30 1.04 7.05
N ALA A 51 -0.84 1.56 5.91
CA ALA A 51 -1.11 2.94 5.49
C ALA A 51 -2.61 3.18 5.25
N ALA A 52 -3.30 2.26 4.57
CA ALA A 52 -4.74 2.35 4.35
C ALA A 52 -5.53 2.40 5.68
N PHE A 53 -5.10 1.62 6.67
CA PHE A 53 -5.67 1.65 8.02
C PHE A 53 -5.46 3.02 8.68
N GLU A 54 -4.25 3.57 8.59
CA GLU A 54 -3.92 4.89 9.12
C GLU A 54 -4.80 5.99 8.48
N PHE A 55 -4.91 6.02 7.15
CA PHE A 55 -5.77 6.97 6.44
C PHE A 55 -7.25 6.84 6.84
N ALA A 56 -7.75 5.61 6.98
CA ALA A 56 -9.13 5.36 7.36
C ALA A 56 -9.41 5.74 8.82
N TRP A 57 -8.45 5.53 9.71
CA TRP A 57 -8.60 5.77 11.15
C TRP A 57 -8.45 7.24 11.53
N LEU A 58 -7.49 7.94 10.92
CA LEU A 58 -7.22 9.36 11.15
C LEU A 58 -8.23 10.28 10.45
N ARG A 59 -9.11 9.74 9.59
CA ARG A 59 -10.19 10.52 8.97
C ARG A 59 -11.07 11.21 10.04
N PRO A 60 -11.27 12.55 9.96
CA PRO A 60 -12.12 13.30 10.89
C PRO A 60 -13.56 12.79 10.92
N ILE A 61 -14.13 12.72 12.12
CA ILE A 61 -15.52 12.34 12.35
C ILE A 61 -16.40 13.55 12.02
N GLY A 62 -17.32 13.43 11.06
CA GLY A 62 -18.24 14.51 10.65
C GLY A 62 -17.88 15.28 9.38
N SER A 63 -17.11 14.67 8.46
CA SER A 63 -16.77 15.23 7.14
C SER A 63 -17.78 14.89 6.03
N ASP A 64 -19.02 14.58 6.42
CA ASP A 64 -20.13 14.25 5.52
C ASP A 64 -21.12 15.43 5.48
#